data_AF-A0A959H5C8-F1
#
_entry.id   AF-A0A959H5C8-F1
#
_cell.length_a   1.000
_cell.length_b   1.000
_cell.length_c   1.000
_cell.angle_alpha   90.00
_cell.angle_beta   90.00
_cell.angle_gamma   90.00
#
_symmetry.space_group_name_H-M   'P 1'
#
loop_
_entity.id
_entity.type
_entity.pdbx_description
1 polymer ?
#
loop_
_entity_poly.entity_id
_entity_poly.type
_entity_poly.pdbx_seq_one_letter_code
_entity_poly.pdbx_strand_id
1 'polypeptide(L)'
;GINYPMLVRRDSVLFIDQGNAKRMEKLELTVEQLFGDVEALIKEYVRENTENELSLSDEKAQLAALVKSIEQKAKEVDPTLVKTAAAEGQKMINSMEQLEGKLMRAEKQRHDIAINQMRTLKDKLFPGNGLQERYDNFMMYYLKYGRGFFEVLKKELNPLEKDFKVIIDR
;
A
#
# COMPACT_ATOMS: atom_id res chain seq x y z
N GLY A 1 -42.20 -24.73 14.65
CA GLY A 1 -41.25 -24.27 13.61
C GLY A 1 -39.86 -24.68 14.02
N ILE A 2 -38.96 -24.92 13.08
CA ILE A 2 -37.55 -25.24 13.36
C ILE A 2 -36.79 -23.93 13.49
N ASN A 3 -35.95 -23.81 14.52
CA ASN A 3 -35.12 -22.63 14.72
C ASN A 3 -34.03 -22.55 13.65
N TYR A 4 -33.74 -21.34 13.19
CA TYR A 4 -32.66 -21.10 12.25
C TYR A 4 -31.31 -21.46 12.88
N PRO A 5 -30.42 -22.19 12.17
CA PRO A 5 -29.15 -22.61 12.72
C PRO A 5 -28.20 -21.43 12.94
N MET A 6 -27.25 -21.61 13.86
CA MET A 6 -26.20 -20.62 14.11
C MET A 6 -25.29 -20.48 12.89
N LEU A 7 -25.08 -19.23 12.46
CA LEU A 7 -24.14 -18.93 11.38
C LEU A 7 -22.73 -18.73 11.95
N VAL A 8 -21.80 -19.57 11.50
CA VAL A 8 -20.38 -19.47 11.84
C VAL A 8 -19.60 -19.21 10.56
N ARG A 9 -18.71 -18.22 10.59
CA ARG A 9 -17.83 -17.92 9.45
C ARG A 9 -16.73 -18.97 9.39
N ARG A 10 -16.45 -19.50 8.20
CA ARG A 10 -15.27 -20.36 7.98
C ARG A 10 -13.97 -19.59 8.18
N ASP A 11 -12.90 -20.30 8.53
CA ASP A 11 -11.56 -19.75 8.53
C ASP A 11 -11.21 -19.11 7.19
N SER A 12 -10.39 -18.07 7.24
CA SER A 12 -9.77 -17.47 6.06
C SER A 12 -8.27 -17.60 6.17
N VAL A 13 -7.65 -18.12 5.11
CA VAL A 13 -6.26 -18.53 5.12
C VAL A 13 -5.47 -17.85 4.01
N LEU A 14 -4.26 -17.40 4.34
CA LEU A 14 -3.22 -17.05 3.38
C LEU A 14 -2.06 -18.02 3.56
N PHE A 15 -1.65 -18.66 2.48
CA PHE A 15 -0.50 -19.56 2.47
C PHE A 15 0.67 -18.89 1.76
N ILE A 16 1.77 -18.71 2.49
CA ILE A 16 2.99 -18.10 1.99
C ILE A 16 4.03 -19.19 1.83
N ASP A 17 4.37 -19.54 0.58
CA ASP A 17 5.43 -20.48 0.29
C ASP A 17 6.83 -19.93 0.66
N GLN A 18 7.81 -20.82 0.82
CA GLN A 18 9.18 -20.43 1.18
C GLN A 18 9.81 -19.40 0.23
N GLY A 19 9.46 -19.42 -1.05
CA GLY A 19 9.99 -18.47 -2.05
C GLY A 19 9.45 -17.06 -1.83
N ASN A 20 8.15 -16.94 -1.56
CA ASN A 20 7.50 -15.68 -1.25
C ASN A 20 7.90 -15.18 0.14
N ALA A 21 8.07 -16.06 1.12
CA ALA A 21 8.58 -15.71 2.45
C ALA A 21 10.00 -15.09 2.36
N LYS A 22 10.92 -15.75 1.64
CA LYS A 22 12.27 -15.20 1.39
C LYS A 22 12.24 -13.87 0.63
N ARG A 23 11.27 -13.68 -0.27
CA ARG A 23 11.10 -12.41 -0.99
C ARG A 23 10.60 -11.31 -0.07
N MET A 24 9.68 -11.61 0.84
CA MET A 24 9.21 -10.69 1.89
C MET A 24 10.37 -10.25 2.78
N GLU A 25 11.18 -11.19 3.26
CA GLU A 25 12.36 -10.90 4.09
C GLU A 25 13.34 -9.97 3.37
N LYS A 26 13.63 -10.21 2.09
CA LYS A 26 14.53 -9.36 1.28
C LYS A 26 13.99 -7.95 1.02
N LEU A 27 12.67 -7.79 1.01
CA LEU A 27 12.00 -6.51 0.80
C LEU A 27 11.61 -5.85 2.14
N GLU A 28 11.96 -6.47 3.27
CA GLU A 28 11.62 -6.04 4.63
C GLU A 28 10.11 -5.81 4.84
N LEU A 29 9.28 -6.62 4.16
CA LEU A 29 7.82 -6.50 4.20
C LEU A 29 7.20 -7.40 5.26
N THR A 30 6.24 -6.84 5.99
CA THR A 30 5.36 -7.62 6.87
C THR A 30 4.14 -8.13 6.11
N VAL A 31 3.49 -9.16 6.65
CA VAL A 31 2.28 -9.73 6.02
C VAL A 31 1.12 -8.72 6.10
N GLU A 32 1.02 -8.00 7.22
CA GLU A 32 -0.01 -7.00 7.49
C GLU A 32 0.00 -5.87 6.45
N GLN A 33 1.19 -5.41 6.08
CA GLN A 33 1.38 -4.41 5.02
C GLN A 33 0.81 -4.88 3.67
N LEU A 34 0.91 -6.18 3.37
CA LEU A 34 0.40 -6.76 2.14
C LEU A 34 -1.11 -6.86 2.10
N PHE A 35 -1.85 -6.69 3.20
CA PHE A 35 -3.31 -6.55 3.14
C PHE A 35 -3.77 -5.18 2.63
N GLY A 36 -2.90 -4.16 2.73
CA GLY A 36 -3.17 -2.80 2.28
C GLY A 36 -3.10 -2.61 0.76
N ASP A 37 -3.24 -1.35 0.33
CA ASP A 37 -3.09 -0.97 -1.06
C ASP A 37 -1.62 -1.06 -1.52
N VAL A 38 -1.40 -1.59 -2.73
CA VAL A 38 -0.05 -1.83 -3.25
C VAL A 38 0.67 -0.52 -3.62
N GLU A 39 -0.04 0.50 -4.10
CA GLU A 39 0.58 1.78 -4.42
C GLU A 39 0.99 2.53 -3.16
N ALA A 40 0.16 2.46 -2.12
CA ALA A 40 0.51 2.98 -0.80
C ALA A 40 1.75 2.28 -0.23
N LEU A 41 1.80 0.95 -0.31
CA LEU A 41 2.96 0.17 0.14
C LEU A 41 4.23 0.52 -0.64
N ILE A 42 4.15 0.64 -1.96
CA ILE A 42 5.27 1.05 -2.81
C ILE A 42 5.74 2.47 -2.45
N LYS A 43 4.80 3.39 -2.22
CA LYS A 43 5.14 4.78 -1.86
C LYS A 43 5.89 4.83 -0.53
N GLU A 44 5.47 4.02 0.45
CA GLU A 44 6.14 3.94 1.74
C GLU A 44 7.52 3.32 1.62
N TYR A 45 7.62 2.19 0.90
CA TYR A 45 8.91 1.57 0.60
C TYR A 45 9.91 2.55 -0.02
N VAL A 46 9.49 3.34 -1.03
CA VAL A 46 10.37 4.32 -1.67
C VAL A 46 10.79 5.42 -0.71
N ARG A 47 9.90 5.88 0.18
CA ARG A 47 10.24 6.88 1.20
C ARG A 47 11.25 6.36 2.22
N GLU A 48 11.09 5.13 2.67
CA GLU A 48 12.00 4.50 3.64
C GLU A 48 13.38 4.19 3.03
N ASN A 49 13.44 3.94 1.72
CA ASN A 49 14.65 3.51 1.02
C ASN A 49 15.32 4.60 0.18
N THR A 50 14.86 5.85 0.29
CA THR A 50 15.44 7.00 -0.40
C THR A 50 16.17 7.89 0.60
N GLU A 51 17.41 8.29 0.27
CA GLU A 51 18.19 9.26 1.07
C GLU A 51 17.73 10.71 0.87
N ASN A 52 17.06 10.98 -0.25
CA ASN A 52 16.55 12.30 -0.65
C ASN A 52 15.19 12.61 0.00
N GLU A 53 15.01 13.84 0.50
CA GLU A 53 13.68 14.30 0.88
C GLU A 53 12.83 14.52 -0.38
N LEU A 54 11.78 13.70 -0.52
CA LEU A 54 10.88 13.75 -1.68
C LEU A 54 9.68 14.67 -1.47
N SER A 55 9.46 15.14 -0.24
CA SER A 55 8.35 16.04 0.03
C SER A 55 8.75 17.49 -0.16
N LEU A 56 7.86 18.28 -0.72
CA LEU A 56 8.02 19.74 -0.83
C LEU A 56 7.11 20.46 0.17
N SER A 57 6.82 19.85 1.32
CA SER A 57 5.87 20.37 2.31
C SER A 57 6.31 21.73 2.83
N ASP A 58 7.60 21.87 3.13
CA ASP A 58 8.16 23.07 3.73
C ASP A 58 8.22 24.22 2.73
N GLU A 59 8.64 23.94 1.49
CA GLU A 59 8.64 24.92 0.40
C GLU A 59 7.21 25.34 0.05
N LYS A 60 6.23 24.42 0.06
CA LYS A 60 4.81 24.76 -0.14
C LYS A 60 4.30 25.68 0.97
N ALA A 61 4.69 25.43 2.22
CA ALA A 61 4.32 26.30 3.35
C ALA A 61 4.93 27.70 3.20
N GLN A 62 6.20 27.80 2.78
CA GLN A 62 6.86 29.08 2.50
C GLN A 62 6.18 29.83 1.35
N LEU A 63 5.83 29.13 0.27
CA LEU A 63 5.11 29.71 -0.86
C LEU A 63 3.73 30.22 -0.44
N ALA A 64 2.98 29.46 0.36
CA ALA A 64 1.68 29.88 0.87
C ALA A 64 1.78 31.15 1.73
N ALA A 65 2.82 31.25 2.56
CA ALA A 65 3.09 32.47 3.34
C ALA A 65 3.43 33.66 2.44
N LEU A 66 4.21 33.45 1.38
CA LEU A 66 4.56 34.49 0.40
C LEU A 66 3.30 34.98 -0.34
N VAL A 67 2.45 34.08 -0.81
CA VAL A 67 1.18 34.41 -1.48
C VAL A 67 0.29 35.25 -0.56
N LYS A 68 0.20 34.90 0.72
CA LYS A 68 -0.56 35.67 1.71
C LYS A 68 -0.02 37.10 1.89
N SER A 69 1.30 37.28 1.85
CA SER A 69 1.91 38.62 1.86
C SER A 69 1.58 39.41 0.59
N ILE A 70 1.56 38.76 -0.58
CA ILE A 70 1.17 39.38 -1.84
C ILE A 70 -0.31 39.79 -1.81
N GLU A 71 -1.20 38.96 -1.28
CA GLU A 71 -2.62 39.28 -1.12
C GLU A 71 -2.86 40.51 -0.24
N GLN A 72 -2.09 40.66 0.85
CA GLN A 72 -2.17 41.85 1.71
C GLN A 72 -1.79 43.12 0.95
N LYS A 73 -0.68 43.10 0.20
CA LYS A 73 -0.26 44.23 -0.65
C LYS A 73 -1.27 44.52 -1.76
N ALA A 74 -1.81 43.48 -2.40
CA ALA A 74 -2.83 43.62 -3.42
C ALA A 74 -4.07 44.32 -2.85
N LYS A 75 -4.50 43.95 -1.63
CA LYS A 75 -5.65 44.57 -0.95
C LYS A 75 -5.47 46.06 -0.68
N GLU A 76 -4.25 46.50 -0.36
CA GLU A 76 -3.93 47.92 -0.13
C GLU A 76 -3.96 48.74 -1.44
N VAL A 77 -3.63 48.12 -2.57
CA VAL A 77 -3.61 48.78 -3.89
C VAL A 77 -4.99 48.76 -4.56
N ASP A 78 -5.56 47.57 -4.71
CA ASP A 78 -6.88 47.33 -5.29
C ASP A 78 -7.46 46.00 -4.75
N PRO A 79 -8.52 46.06 -3.92
CA PRO A 79 -9.17 44.87 -3.36
C PRO A 79 -9.63 43.83 -4.40
N THR A 80 -9.87 44.23 -5.65
CA THR A 80 -10.27 43.29 -6.71
C THR A 80 -9.13 42.37 -7.13
N LEU A 81 -7.86 42.78 -6.94
CA LEU A 81 -6.67 42.00 -7.28
C LEU A 81 -6.38 40.86 -6.30
N VAL A 82 -6.99 40.85 -5.11
CA VAL A 82 -6.79 39.79 -4.10
C VAL A 82 -7.16 38.41 -4.66
N LYS A 83 -8.28 38.33 -5.41
CA LYS A 83 -8.71 37.07 -6.04
C LYS A 83 -7.73 36.58 -7.09
N THR A 84 -7.16 37.51 -7.85
CA THR A 84 -6.14 37.20 -8.87
C THR A 84 -4.86 36.71 -8.22
N ALA A 85 -4.39 37.38 -7.15
CA ALA A 85 -3.21 36.96 -6.38
C ALA A 85 -3.39 35.56 -5.78
N ALA A 86 -4.54 35.28 -5.18
CA ALA A 86 -4.87 33.96 -4.64
C ALA A 86 -4.88 32.89 -5.74
N ALA A 87 -5.47 33.18 -6.90
CA ALA A 87 -5.52 32.27 -8.03
C ALA A 87 -4.12 31.94 -8.59
N GLU A 88 -3.25 32.93 -8.72
CA GLU A 88 -1.85 32.71 -9.14
C GLU A 88 -1.07 31.92 -8.08
N GLY A 89 -1.27 32.21 -6.79
CA GLY A 89 -0.67 31.44 -5.71
C GLY A 89 -1.08 29.97 -5.73
N GLN A 90 -2.37 29.68 -5.94
CA GLN A 90 -2.85 28.30 -6.05
C GLN A 90 -2.24 27.58 -7.27
N LYS A 91 -2.07 28.27 -8.41
CA LYS A 91 -1.39 27.68 -9.58
C LYS A 91 0.05 27.29 -9.26
N MET A 92 0.78 28.13 -8.52
CA MET A 92 2.15 27.83 -8.12
C MET A 92 2.22 26.62 -7.17
N ILE A 93 1.32 26.55 -6.18
CA ILE A 93 1.22 25.39 -5.28
C ILE A 93 0.94 24.10 -6.07
N ASN A 94 -0.03 24.13 -6.99
CA ASN A 94 -0.33 22.98 -7.85
C ASN A 94 0.88 22.56 -8.71
N SER A 95 1.69 23.53 -9.17
CA SER A 95 2.92 23.25 -9.91
C SER A 95 3.96 22.52 -9.05
N MET A 96 4.06 22.88 -7.76
CA MET A 96 4.93 22.18 -6.82
C MET A 96 4.44 20.75 -6.53
N GLU A 97 3.14 20.52 -6.41
CA GLU A 97 2.60 19.16 -6.26
C GLU A 97 2.92 18.28 -7.47
N GLN A 98 2.86 18.84 -8.68
CA GLN A 98 3.29 18.12 -9.89
C GLN A 98 4.78 17.82 -9.87
N LEU A 99 5.62 18.72 -9.36
CA LEU A 99 7.05 18.50 -9.22
C LEU A 99 7.34 17.41 -8.19
N GLU A 100 6.71 17.46 -7.02
CA GLU A 100 6.77 16.42 -5.97
C GLU A 100 6.39 15.04 -6.55
N GLY A 101 5.34 14.99 -7.38
CA GLY A 101 4.95 13.78 -8.10
C GLY A 101 6.01 13.28 -9.10
N LYS A 102 6.74 14.18 -9.77
CA LYS A 102 7.85 13.82 -10.66
C LYS A 102 9.05 13.29 -9.89
N LEU A 103 9.40 13.89 -8.74
CA LEU A 103 10.45 13.40 -7.85
C LEU A 103 10.16 11.98 -7.39
N MET A 104 8.94 11.74 -6.88
CA MET A 104 8.50 10.40 -6.49
C MET A 104 8.56 9.39 -7.64
N ARG A 105 8.20 9.78 -8.86
CA ARG A 105 8.31 8.90 -10.04
C ARG A 105 9.76 8.57 -10.38
N ALA A 106 10.67 9.54 -10.28
CA ALA A 106 12.09 9.32 -10.54
C ALA A 106 12.70 8.35 -9.53
N GLU A 107 12.37 8.46 -8.25
CA GLU A 107 12.83 7.49 -7.25
C GLU A 107 12.17 6.12 -7.42
N LYS A 108 10.88 6.05 -7.76
CA LYS A 108 10.24 4.78 -8.12
C LYS A 108 11.02 4.06 -9.23
N GLN A 109 11.45 4.78 -10.27
CA GLN A 109 12.26 4.21 -11.35
C GLN A 109 13.59 3.64 -10.86
N ARG A 110 14.24 4.28 -9.89
CA ARG A 110 15.48 3.77 -9.28
C ARG A 110 15.26 2.47 -8.50
N HIS A 111 14.06 2.28 -7.96
CA HIS A 111 13.65 1.07 -7.22
C HIS A 111 12.78 0.10 -8.04
N ASP A 112 12.73 0.21 -9.37
CA ASP A 112 11.81 -0.55 -10.24
C ASP A 112 11.89 -2.06 -10.02
N ILE A 113 13.08 -2.61 -9.78
CA ILE A 113 13.25 -4.05 -9.53
C ILE A 113 12.52 -4.47 -8.25
N ALA A 114 12.71 -3.74 -7.15
CA ALA A 114 12.06 -4.01 -5.88
C ALA A 114 10.54 -3.82 -6.02
N ILE A 115 10.10 -2.73 -6.63
CA ILE A 115 8.69 -2.43 -6.88
C ILE A 115 8.01 -3.54 -7.68
N ASN A 116 8.63 -4.03 -8.75
CA ASN A 116 8.09 -5.13 -9.54
C ASN A 116 8.01 -6.43 -8.73
N GLN A 117 8.98 -6.70 -7.85
CA GLN A 117 8.92 -7.83 -6.93
C GLN A 117 7.77 -7.69 -5.92
N MET A 118 7.53 -6.49 -5.39
CA MET A 118 6.40 -6.18 -4.49
C MET A 118 5.06 -6.39 -5.18
N ARG A 119 4.90 -5.88 -6.41
CA ARG A 119 3.68 -6.10 -7.22
C ARG A 119 3.43 -7.58 -7.48
N THR A 120 4.46 -8.29 -7.93
CA THR A 120 4.38 -9.73 -8.19
C THR A 120 4.01 -10.50 -6.92
N LEU A 121 4.58 -10.12 -5.78
CA LEU A 121 4.28 -10.73 -4.49
C LEU A 121 2.83 -10.46 -4.08
N LYS A 122 2.36 -9.21 -4.20
CA LYS A 122 0.97 -8.83 -3.94
C LYS A 122 0.01 -9.60 -4.84
N ASP A 123 0.27 -9.69 -6.14
CA ASP A 123 -0.59 -10.41 -7.08
C ASP A 123 -0.67 -11.90 -6.79
N LYS A 124 0.42 -12.50 -6.29
CA LYS A 124 0.41 -13.92 -5.87
C LYS A 124 -0.37 -14.17 -4.58
N LEU A 125 -0.21 -13.29 -3.59
CA LEU A 125 -0.83 -13.46 -2.27
C LEU A 125 -2.25 -12.88 -2.18
N PHE A 126 -2.57 -11.92 -3.05
CA PHE A 126 -3.86 -11.24 -3.13
C PHE A 126 -4.31 -11.08 -4.59
N PRO A 127 -4.51 -12.19 -5.33
CA PRO A 127 -4.85 -12.17 -6.74
C PRO A 127 -6.12 -11.35 -7.00
N GLY A 128 -6.04 -10.38 -7.91
CA GLY A 128 -7.14 -9.47 -8.23
C GLY A 128 -7.59 -8.61 -7.05
N ASN A 129 -6.69 -8.33 -6.09
CA ASN A 129 -7.00 -7.72 -4.78
C ASN A 129 -8.00 -8.54 -3.93
N GLY A 130 -8.22 -9.81 -4.27
CA GLY A 130 -9.01 -10.76 -3.50
C GLY A 130 -8.16 -11.64 -2.60
N LEU A 131 -8.82 -12.54 -1.86
CA LEU A 131 -8.12 -13.52 -1.04
C LEU A 131 -7.60 -14.68 -1.89
N GLN A 132 -6.34 -15.06 -1.70
CA GLN A 132 -5.69 -16.19 -2.36
C GLN A 132 -6.55 -17.46 -2.36
N GLU A 133 -7.14 -17.83 -1.22
CA GLU A 133 -7.98 -19.02 -1.07
C GLU A 133 -9.21 -19.08 -1.99
N ARG A 134 -9.61 -17.96 -2.61
CA ARG A 134 -10.72 -17.88 -3.56
C ARG A 134 -10.28 -18.10 -5.01
N TYR A 135 -8.98 -18.08 -5.26
CA TYR A 135 -8.38 -18.19 -6.59
C TYR A 135 -7.54 -19.46 -6.72
N ASP A 136 -6.76 -19.79 -5.70
CA ASP A 136 -5.83 -20.91 -5.73
C ASP A 136 -6.54 -22.25 -5.46
N ASN A 137 -6.15 -23.26 -6.24
CA ASN A 137 -6.58 -24.63 -6.00
C ASN A 137 -5.64 -25.34 -5.00
N PHE A 138 -6.22 -26.00 -3.99
CA PHE A 138 -5.46 -26.73 -2.98
C PHE A 138 -4.49 -27.78 -3.56
N MET A 139 -4.79 -28.34 -4.75
CA MET A 139 -3.95 -29.34 -5.41
C MET A 139 -2.54 -28.82 -5.65
N MET A 140 -2.35 -27.52 -5.89
CA MET A 140 -1.03 -26.92 -6.08
C MET A 140 -0.15 -27.11 -4.84
N TYR A 141 -0.73 -26.95 -3.65
CA TYR A 141 -0.05 -27.17 -2.37
C TYR A 141 0.10 -28.66 -2.06
N TYR A 142 -0.92 -29.47 -2.32
CA TYR A 142 -0.87 -30.90 -2.07
C TYR A 142 0.17 -31.61 -2.94
N LEU A 143 0.37 -31.19 -4.20
CA LEU A 143 1.42 -31.74 -5.06
C LEU A 143 2.82 -31.47 -4.51
N LYS A 144 3.03 -30.34 -3.83
CA LYS A 144 4.33 -29.97 -3.25
C LYS A 144 4.56 -30.59 -1.87
N TYR A 145 3.57 -30.58 -0.98
CA TYR A 145 3.73 -30.95 0.43
C TYR A 145 3.04 -32.27 0.81
N GLY A 146 2.31 -32.91 -0.11
CA GLY A 146 1.58 -34.15 0.12
C GLY A 146 0.57 -34.05 1.27
N ARG A 147 0.41 -35.15 2.00
CA ARG A 147 -0.50 -35.23 3.16
C ARG A 147 -0.15 -34.26 4.29
N GLY A 148 1.12 -33.87 4.42
CA GLY A 148 1.57 -32.92 5.45
C GLY A 148 0.84 -31.58 5.38
N PHE A 149 0.43 -31.15 4.18
CA PHE A 149 -0.39 -29.95 4.01
C PHE A 149 -1.69 -30.01 4.82
N PHE A 150 -2.42 -31.12 4.76
CA PHE A 150 -3.69 -31.25 5.48
C PHE A 150 -3.49 -31.36 6.98
N GLU A 151 -2.38 -31.95 7.44
CA GLU A 151 -2.07 -32.02 8.87
C GLU A 151 -1.79 -30.62 9.45
N VAL A 152 -1.09 -29.76 8.71
CA VAL A 152 -0.92 -28.34 9.09
C VAL A 152 -2.28 -27.62 9.11
N LEU A 153 -3.10 -27.77 8.08
CA LEU A 153 -4.42 -27.11 8.06
C LEU A 153 -5.31 -27.56 9.24
N LYS A 154 -5.39 -28.86 9.52
CA LYS A 154 -6.21 -29.35 10.66
C LYS A 154 -5.71 -28.84 12.01
N LYS A 155 -4.40 -28.60 12.13
CA LYS A 155 -3.78 -28.10 13.36
C LYS A 155 -4.01 -26.61 13.56
N GLU A 156 -3.93 -25.82 12.49
CA GLU A 156 -3.94 -24.35 12.57
C GLU A 156 -5.34 -23.72 12.39
N LEU A 157 -6.28 -24.43 11.78
CA LEU A 157 -7.64 -23.92 11.53
C LEU A 157 -8.57 -24.21 12.71
N ASN A 158 -9.23 -23.17 13.20
CA ASN A 158 -10.22 -23.25 14.27
C ASN A 158 -11.42 -22.34 13.91
N PRO A 159 -12.54 -22.90 13.42
CA PRO A 159 -13.69 -22.12 12.97
C PRO A 159 -14.34 -21.22 14.03
N LEU A 160 -14.01 -21.40 15.30
CA LEU A 160 -14.50 -20.56 16.40
C LEU A 160 -13.61 -19.33 16.65
N GLU A 161 -12.38 -19.34 16.14
CA GLU A 161 -11.49 -18.18 16.12
C GLU A 161 -11.80 -17.32 14.90
N LYS A 162 -11.90 -16.00 15.10
CA LYS A 162 -12.33 -15.06 14.06
C LYS A 162 -11.17 -14.44 13.28
N ASP A 163 -9.95 -14.84 13.60
CA ASP A 163 -8.74 -14.27 13.04
C ASP A 163 -8.49 -14.77 11.63
N PHE A 164 -7.76 -13.95 10.87
CA PHE A 164 -7.24 -14.36 9.58
C PHE A 164 -5.97 -15.19 9.80
N LYS A 165 -5.93 -16.43 9.31
CA LYS A 165 -4.79 -17.33 9.51
C LYS A 165 -3.76 -17.15 8.41
N VAL A 166 -2.52 -16.87 8.80
CA VAL A 166 -1.37 -16.83 7.88
C VAL A 166 -0.48 -18.03 8.16
N ILE A 167 -0.31 -18.90 7.18
CA ILE A 167 0.56 -20.07 7.26
C ILE A 167 1.79 -19.81 6.40
N ILE A 168 2.97 -19.84 7.00
CA ILE A 168 4.24 -19.56 6.33
C ILE A 168 5.07 -20.84 6.29
N ASP A 169 5.41 -21.29 5.08
CA ASP A 169 6.37 -22.36 4.81
C ASP A 169 7.79 -21.81 5.02
N ARG A 170 8.48 -22.24 6.08
CA ARG A 170 9.85 -21.81 6.42
C ARG A 170 10.86 -22.88 6.04
#